data_AF-A0A0F9L2N0-F1
#
_entry.id   AF-A0A0F9L2N0-F1
#
_cell.length_a   1.000
_cell.length_b   1.000
_cell.length_c   1.000
_cell.angle_alpha   90.00
_cell.angle_beta   90.00
_cell.angle_gamma   90.00
#
_symmetry.space_group_name_H-M   'P 1'
#
loop_
_entity.id
_entity.type
_entity.pdbx_description
1 polymer ?
#
loop_
_entity_poly.entity_id
_entity_poly.type
_entity_poly.pdbx_seq_one_letter_code
_entity_poly.pdbx_strand_id
1 'polypeptide(L)'
;MIQWLLQKLAMDKNKHAKVIAQHLARVFLYDEQIGSKKLYPDVREKYYKLWDIMREKRMQIKLVETFRSVPRQNSLSRGVTNAKGLQSYHQYGLAFDVYFLYKGWDAPADWWQALGEEGEKLGLIWGGRWKSKDYGHFEWHPNFTWEDLKPYLEVVD
;
A
#
# COMPACT_ATOMS: atom_id res chain seq x y z
N MET A 1 -28.67 -21.19 -6.01
CA MET A 1 -28.01 -20.13 -6.81
C MET A 1 -27.09 -19.25 -5.96
N ILE A 2 -27.58 -18.69 -4.84
CA ILE A 2 -26.79 -17.81 -3.93
C ILE A 2 -25.58 -18.53 -3.31
N GLN A 3 -25.75 -19.75 -2.77
CA GLN A 3 -24.65 -20.52 -2.16
C GLN A 3 -23.46 -20.77 -3.13
N TRP A 4 -23.77 -21.07 -4.40
CA TRP A 4 -22.79 -21.30 -5.46
C TRP A 4 -22.03 -20.02 -5.83
N LEU A 5 -22.74 -18.88 -5.91
CA LEU A 5 -22.11 -17.57 -6.11
C LEU A 5 -21.16 -17.21 -4.97
N LEU A 6 -21.56 -17.44 -3.71
CA LEU A 6 -20.71 -17.17 -2.55
C LEU A 6 -19.46 -18.06 -2.54
N GLN A 7 -19.58 -19.35 -2.88
CA GLN A 7 -18.43 -20.25 -3.01
C GLN A 7 -17.48 -19.83 -4.12
N LYS A 8 -18.01 -19.44 -5.29
CA LYS A 8 -17.21 -18.94 -6.40
C LYS A 8 -16.46 -17.64 -6.03
N LEU A 9 -17.15 -16.70 -5.39
CA LEU A 9 -16.54 -15.46 -4.88
C LEU A 9 -15.45 -15.74 -3.84
N ALA A 10 -15.66 -16.71 -2.94
CA ALA A 10 -14.65 -17.12 -1.96
C ALA A 10 -13.43 -17.81 -2.62
N MET A 11 -13.64 -18.62 -3.68
CA MET A 11 -12.56 -19.22 -4.44
C MET A 11 -11.73 -18.17 -5.20
N ASP A 12 -12.39 -17.21 -5.85
CA ASP A 12 -11.72 -16.10 -6.54
C ASP A 12 -10.96 -15.22 -5.54
N LYS A 13 -11.53 -15.01 -4.35
CA LYS A 13 -10.87 -14.36 -3.21
C LYS A 13 -9.56 -15.11 -2.87
N ASN A 14 -9.61 -16.40 -2.58
CA ASN A 14 -8.42 -17.18 -2.23
C ASN A 14 -7.33 -17.19 -3.33
N LYS A 15 -7.71 -17.11 -4.60
CA LYS A 15 -6.76 -17.05 -5.72
C LYS A 15 -5.95 -15.74 -5.74
N HIS A 16 -6.61 -14.59 -5.57
CA HIS A 16 -5.91 -13.29 -5.55
C HIS A 16 -5.03 -13.13 -4.31
N ALA A 17 -5.51 -13.54 -3.14
CA ALA A 17 -4.68 -13.55 -1.91
C ALA A 17 -3.40 -14.37 -2.10
N LYS A 18 -3.50 -15.55 -2.73
CA LYS A 18 -2.35 -16.39 -3.06
C LYS A 18 -1.37 -15.73 -4.03
N VAL A 19 -1.84 -14.99 -5.03
CA VAL A 19 -0.98 -14.26 -5.97
C VAL A 19 -0.21 -13.15 -5.25
N ILE A 20 -0.87 -12.42 -4.35
CA ILE A 20 -0.23 -11.41 -3.50
C ILE A 20 0.85 -12.07 -2.64
N ALA A 21 0.53 -13.18 -1.96
CA ALA A 21 1.49 -13.93 -1.15
C ALA A 21 2.69 -14.45 -1.97
N GLN A 22 2.48 -14.92 -3.21
CA GLN A 22 3.55 -15.35 -4.11
C GLN A 22 4.43 -14.19 -4.58
N HIS A 23 3.82 -13.03 -4.88
CA HIS A 23 4.59 -11.81 -5.17
C HIS A 23 5.48 -11.45 -3.98
N LEU A 24 4.95 -11.56 -2.77
CA LEU A 24 5.69 -11.27 -1.55
C LEU A 24 6.79 -12.27 -1.27
N ALA A 25 6.55 -13.58 -1.44
CA ALA A 25 7.62 -14.56 -1.36
C ALA A 25 8.79 -14.17 -2.29
N ARG A 26 8.52 -13.64 -3.48
CA ARG A 26 9.58 -13.14 -4.38
C ARG A 26 10.26 -11.87 -3.84
N VAL A 27 9.52 -10.93 -3.27
CA VAL A 27 10.08 -9.70 -2.67
C VAL A 27 10.89 -10.00 -1.40
N PHE A 28 10.46 -10.96 -0.58
CA PHE A 28 11.11 -11.39 0.65
C PHE A 28 12.33 -12.28 0.39
N LEU A 29 12.28 -13.18 -0.60
CA LEU A 29 13.37 -14.12 -0.90
C LEU A 29 14.46 -13.52 -1.80
N TYR A 30 14.13 -12.49 -2.59
CA TYR A 30 15.08 -11.82 -3.49
C TYR A 30 15.18 -10.34 -3.14
N ASP A 31 16.24 -9.97 -2.43
CA ASP A 31 16.49 -8.62 -1.86
C ASP A 31 16.79 -7.53 -2.93
N GLU A 32 16.70 -7.84 -4.22
CA GLU A 32 17.25 -6.96 -5.28
C GLU A 32 16.29 -5.90 -5.85
N GLN A 33 15.04 -5.83 -5.40
CA GLN A 33 14.07 -4.90 -6.02
C GLN A 33 13.96 -3.59 -5.25
N ILE A 34 14.70 -2.55 -5.63
CA ILE A 34 14.60 -1.19 -5.04
C ILE A 34 13.40 -0.42 -5.63
N GLY A 35 12.76 0.44 -4.83
CA GLY A 35 11.76 1.41 -5.31
C GLY A 35 10.38 0.83 -5.62
N SER A 36 9.70 1.39 -6.63
CA SER A 36 8.33 1.03 -7.06
C SER A 36 8.16 -0.43 -7.50
N LYS A 37 9.27 -1.16 -7.71
CA LYS A 37 9.26 -2.59 -8.04
C LYS A 37 8.78 -3.48 -6.89
N LYS A 38 8.86 -3.01 -5.63
CA LYS A 38 8.27 -3.73 -4.48
C LYS A 38 6.75 -3.57 -4.36
N LEU A 39 6.14 -2.73 -5.19
CA LEU A 39 4.69 -2.61 -5.24
C LEU A 39 4.10 -3.74 -6.08
N TYR A 40 2.98 -4.26 -5.61
CA TYR A 40 2.10 -5.10 -6.41
C TYR A 40 1.75 -4.39 -7.73
N PRO A 41 1.70 -5.09 -8.88
CA PRO A 41 1.56 -4.46 -10.20
C PRO A 41 0.45 -3.41 -10.29
N ASP A 42 -0.73 -3.68 -9.77
CA ASP A 42 -1.86 -2.74 -9.81
C ASP A 42 -1.58 -1.47 -8.97
N VAL A 43 -0.92 -1.62 -7.83
CA VAL A 43 -0.53 -0.49 -6.97
C VAL A 43 0.58 0.32 -7.62
N ARG A 44 1.52 -0.35 -8.30
CA ARG A 44 2.57 0.30 -9.09
C ARG A 44 1.99 1.14 -10.22
N GLU A 45 1.02 0.61 -10.95
CA GLU A 45 0.33 1.33 -12.02
C GLU A 45 -0.40 2.57 -11.48
N LYS A 46 -1.13 2.42 -10.36
CA LYS A 46 -1.78 3.54 -9.67
C LYS A 46 -0.79 4.60 -9.22
N TYR A 47 0.34 4.20 -8.63
CA TYR A 47 1.42 5.12 -8.24
C TYR A 47 1.92 5.94 -9.44
N TYR A 48 2.23 5.31 -10.58
CA TYR A 48 2.73 6.04 -11.74
C TYR A 48 1.70 7.00 -12.33
N LYS A 49 0.43 6.59 -12.39
CA LYS A 49 -0.67 7.49 -12.78
C LYS A 49 -0.77 8.71 -11.87
N LEU A 50 -0.72 8.48 -10.54
CA LEU A 50 -0.72 9.57 -9.56
C LEU A 50 0.49 10.49 -9.75
N TRP A 51 1.68 9.90 -9.93
CA TRP A 51 2.91 10.65 -10.16
C TRP A 51 2.84 11.54 -11.42
N ASP A 52 2.32 11.02 -12.53
CA ASP A 52 2.13 11.78 -13.76
C ASP A 52 1.15 12.95 -13.57
N ILE A 53 -0.02 12.70 -12.96
CA ILE A 53 -1.03 13.75 -12.67
C ILE A 53 -0.42 14.87 -11.83
N MET A 54 0.32 14.51 -10.78
CA MET A 54 0.89 15.48 -9.85
C MET A 54 2.05 16.25 -10.49
N ARG A 55 2.83 15.61 -11.38
CA ARG A 55 3.84 16.29 -12.20
C ARG A 55 3.22 17.32 -13.13
N GLU A 56 2.12 16.99 -13.80
CA GLU A 56 1.40 17.91 -14.70
C GLU A 56 0.86 19.15 -13.97
N LYS A 57 0.42 18.97 -12.73
CA LYS A 57 -0.02 20.07 -11.84
C LYS A 57 1.13 20.85 -11.21
N ARG A 58 2.39 20.57 -11.57
CA ARG A 58 3.61 21.17 -10.98
C ARG A 58 3.76 20.91 -9.47
N MET A 59 3.15 19.85 -8.98
CA MET A 59 3.18 19.40 -7.59
C MET A 59 3.88 18.03 -7.50
N GLN A 60 5.10 17.93 -8.04
CA GLN A 60 5.80 16.65 -8.15
C GLN A 60 5.96 15.95 -6.81
N ILE A 61 5.64 14.65 -6.80
CA ILE A 61 5.82 13.76 -5.65
C ILE A 61 7.00 12.82 -5.87
N LYS A 62 7.54 12.29 -4.78
CA LYS A 62 8.58 11.27 -4.78
C LYS A 62 8.23 10.16 -3.81
N LEU A 63 8.48 8.93 -4.24
CA LEU A 63 8.30 7.72 -3.45
C LEU A 63 9.32 7.65 -2.31
N VAL A 64 8.83 7.48 -1.08
CA VAL A 64 9.61 7.35 0.15
C VAL A 64 9.76 5.88 0.51
N GLU A 65 8.63 5.18 0.57
CA GLU A 65 8.56 3.82 1.07
C GLU A 65 7.53 3.03 0.27
N THR A 66 7.83 1.75 0.04
CA THR A 66 6.92 0.80 -0.62
C THR A 66 6.74 -0.40 0.28
N PHE A 67 7.81 -1.16 0.48
CA PHE A 67 7.82 -2.33 1.33
C PHE A 67 8.51 -2.06 2.66
N ARG A 68 7.88 -2.54 3.72
CA ARG A 68 8.36 -2.50 5.10
C ARG A 68 8.46 -3.92 5.62
N SER A 69 9.63 -4.33 6.08
CA SER A 69 9.80 -5.68 6.63
C SER A 69 9.08 -5.84 7.98
N VAL A 70 8.78 -7.08 8.40
CA VAL A 70 8.20 -7.38 9.71
C VAL A 70 9.05 -6.85 10.87
N PRO A 71 10.39 -7.07 10.91
CA PRO A 71 11.23 -6.51 11.97
C PRO A 71 11.19 -4.98 12.00
N ARG A 72 11.19 -4.31 10.83
CA ARG A 72 11.10 -2.84 10.75
C ARG A 72 9.73 -2.33 11.20
N GLN A 73 8.64 -3.01 10.85
CA GLN A 73 7.31 -2.66 11.33
C GLN A 73 7.23 -2.73 12.85
N ASN A 74 7.78 -3.81 13.44
CA ASN A 74 7.82 -3.99 14.89
C ASN A 74 8.73 -2.96 15.61
N SER A 75 9.76 -2.44 14.95
CA SER A 75 10.57 -1.37 15.56
C SER A 75 9.86 -0.01 15.52
N LEU A 76 9.02 0.24 14.51
CA LEU A 76 8.22 1.46 14.36
C LEU A 76 6.96 1.48 15.24
N SER A 77 6.49 0.32 15.70
CA SER A 77 5.29 0.24 16.56
C SER A 77 5.47 0.91 17.93
N ARG A 78 6.69 1.41 18.24
CA ARG A 78 7.03 2.16 19.45
C ARG A 78 6.93 3.68 19.23
N GLY A 79 5.80 4.15 18.72
CA GLY A 79 5.45 5.58 18.69
C GLY A 79 5.13 6.19 17.32
N VAL A 80 5.30 5.45 16.22
CA VAL A 80 4.99 5.93 14.85
C VAL A 80 3.72 5.29 14.29
N THR A 81 3.44 4.03 14.64
CA THR A 81 2.28 3.29 14.14
C THR A 81 1.74 2.34 15.22
N ASN A 82 0.43 2.08 15.19
CA ASN A 82 -0.19 1.07 16.05
C ASN A 82 -0.18 -0.34 15.41
N ALA A 83 0.19 -0.47 14.13
CA ALA A 83 0.24 -1.73 13.43
C ALA A 83 1.48 -2.54 13.82
N LYS A 84 1.28 -3.80 14.21
CA LYS A 84 2.35 -4.78 14.42
C LYS A 84 2.79 -5.42 13.09
N GLY A 85 3.77 -6.30 13.15
CA GLY A 85 4.16 -7.16 12.04
C GLY A 85 2.95 -7.84 11.39
N LEU A 86 2.90 -7.79 10.05
CA LEU A 86 1.83 -8.27 9.19
C LEU A 86 0.48 -7.59 9.42
N GLN A 87 0.46 -6.36 9.94
CA GLN A 87 -0.76 -5.56 10.10
C GLN A 87 -0.72 -4.25 9.28
N SER A 88 0.29 -4.09 8.42
CA SER A 88 0.42 -2.95 7.51
C SER A 88 0.49 -3.41 6.06
N TYR A 89 -0.25 -2.74 5.18
CA TYR A 89 -0.26 -3.01 3.74
C TYR A 89 1.10 -2.84 3.04
N HIS A 90 2.06 -2.11 3.64
CA HIS A 90 3.44 -2.07 3.15
C HIS A 90 4.10 -3.44 3.15
N GLN A 91 3.76 -4.28 4.12
CA GLN A 91 4.32 -5.64 4.25
C GLN A 91 3.77 -6.57 3.17
N TYR A 92 2.74 -6.11 2.46
CA TYR A 92 2.11 -6.80 1.36
C TYR A 92 2.36 -6.14 -0.01
N GLY A 93 3.19 -5.09 -0.07
CA GLY A 93 3.43 -4.34 -1.31
C GLY A 93 2.18 -3.64 -1.83
N LEU A 94 1.20 -3.42 -0.94
CA LEU A 94 -0.12 -2.85 -1.24
C LEU A 94 -0.24 -1.39 -0.76
N ALA A 95 0.83 -0.83 -0.19
CA ALA A 95 0.89 0.55 0.24
C ALA A 95 2.20 1.22 -0.19
N PHE A 96 2.17 2.55 -0.24
CA PHE A 96 3.33 3.38 -0.46
C PHE A 96 3.20 4.72 0.24
N ASP A 97 4.36 5.28 0.58
CA ASP A 97 4.49 6.63 1.15
C ASP A 97 5.14 7.55 0.13
N VAL A 98 4.62 8.77 0.02
CA VAL A 98 5.15 9.83 -0.83
C VAL A 98 5.30 11.14 -0.09
N TYR A 99 6.15 12.00 -0.63
CA TYR A 99 6.30 13.39 -0.22
C TYR A 99 6.46 14.29 -1.45
N PHE A 100 6.28 15.59 -1.28
CA PHE A 100 6.49 16.53 -2.39
C PHE A 100 7.98 16.77 -2.62
N LEU A 101 8.44 16.62 -3.86
CA LEU A 101 9.87 16.67 -4.21
C LEU A 101 10.53 17.98 -3.79
N TYR A 102 9.85 19.11 -4.01
CA TYR A 102 10.40 20.45 -3.75
C TYR A 102 9.95 21.07 -2.42
N LYS A 103 8.83 20.60 -1.87
CA LYS A 103 8.23 21.16 -0.65
C LYS A 103 8.46 20.29 0.57
N GLY A 104 8.94 19.06 0.39
CA GLY A 104 9.13 18.16 1.51
C GLY A 104 7.80 17.70 2.09
N TRP A 105 7.82 17.47 3.40
CA TRP A 105 6.63 17.25 4.21
C TRP A 105 5.90 18.56 4.54
N ASP A 106 6.59 19.69 4.44
CA ASP A 106 6.07 21.04 4.73
C ASP A 106 5.22 21.63 3.59
N ALA A 107 4.74 20.77 2.68
CA ALA A 107 3.88 21.22 1.61
C ALA A 107 2.56 21.79 2.17
N PRO A 108 1.99 22.82 1.50
CA PRO A 108 0.72 23.39 1.88
C PRO A 108 -0.41 22.36 1.99
N ALA A 109 -1.37 22.61 2.88
CA ALA A 109 -2.48 21.68 3.13
C ALA A 109 -3.35 21.41 1.89
N ASP A 110 -3.52 22.40 1.01
CA ASP A 110 -4.23 22.28 -0.27
C ASP A 110 -3.49 21.36 -1.25
N TRP A 111 -2.15 21.31 -1.20
CA TRP A 111 -1.37 20.36 -2.01
C TRP A 111 -1.62 18.92 -1.54
N TRP A 112 -1.58 18.69 -0.22
CA TRP A 112 -1.91 17.38 0.34
C TRP A 112 -3.35 16.97 0.02
N GLN A 113 -4.30 17.90 0.08
CA GLN A 113 -5.69 17.65 -0.28
C GLN A 113 -5.82 17.26 -1.76
N ALA A 114 -5.18 18.00 -2.67
CA ALA A 114 -5.16 17.68 -4.09
C ALA A 114 -4.53 16.32 -4.37
N LEU A 115 -3.39 16.01 -3.73
CA LEU A 115 -2.72 14.71 -3.84
C LEU A 115 -3.63 13.56 -3.41
N GLY A 116 -4.28 13.71 -2.25
CA GLY A 116 -5.23 12.76 -1.71
C GLY A 116 -6.38 12.48 -2.65
N GLU A 117 -7.03 13.53 -3.13
CA GLU A 117 -8.18 13.42 -4.04
C GLU A 117 -7.83 12.76 -5.37
N GLU A 118 -6.67 13.06 -5.96
CA GLU A 118 -6.24 12.38 -7.19
C GLU A 118 -5.91 10.90 -6.93
N GLY A 119 -5.34 10.56 -5.76
CA GLY A 119 -5.13 9.16 -5.37
C GLY A 119 -6.44 8.40 -5.17
N GLU A 120 -7.42 9.02 -4.51
CA GLU A 120 -8.76 8.45 -4.29
C GLU A 120 -9.47 8.14 -5.62
N LYS A 121 -9.37 9.03 -6.62
CA LYS A 121 -9.90 8.80 -7.98
C LYS A 121 -9.30 7.59 -8.68
N LEU A 122 -8.06 7.22 -8.33
CA LEU A 122 -7.37 6.03 -8.86
C LEU A 122 -7.74 4.75 -8.08
N GLY A 123 -8.64 4.85 -7.10
CA GLY A 123 -9.08 3.75 -6.25
C GLY A 123 -8.11 3.43 -5.12
N LEU A 124 -7.24 4.38 -4.73
CA LEU A 124 -6.41 4.27 -3.53
C LEU A 124 -7.19 4.79 -2.32
N ILE A 125 -6.87 4.24 -1.14
CA ILE A 125 -7.25 4.79 0.15
C ILE A 125 -6.12 5.73 0.58
N TRP A 126 -6.48 6.94 0.96
CA TRP A 126 -5.52 7.97 1.38
C TRP A 126 -5.52 8.16 2.90
N GLY A 127 -4.33 8.12 3.51
CA GLY A 127 -4.15 8.27 4.95
C GLY A 127 -4.51 9.66 5.50
N GLY A 128 -4.65 10.67 4.63
CA GLY A 128 -5.13 11.99 5.02
C GLY A 128 -6.59 12.03 5.50
N ARG A 129 -7.38 10.98 5.21
CA ARG A 129 -8.76 10.82 5.71
C ARG A 129 -8.84 10.20 7.11
N TRP A 130 -7.75 9.65 7.63
CA TRP A 130 -7.75 8.96 8.92
C TRP A 130 -7.87 9.93 10.10
N LYS A 131 -8.35 9.43 11.24
CA LYS A 131 -8.43 10.21 12.49
C LYS A 131 -7.04 10.71 12.92
N SER A 132 -6.04 9.84 12.85
CA SER A 132 -4.63 10.21 12.92
C SER A 132 -4.11 10.26 11.50
N LYS A 133 -3.98 11.48 10.96
CA LYS A 133 -3.72 11.69 9.54
C LYS A 133 -2.30 11.27 9.19
N ASP A 134 -2.19 10.55 8.08
CA ASP A 134 -0.92 10.22 7.43
C ASP A 134 -1.00 10.67 5.98
N TYR A 135 -0.63 11.92 5.71
CA TYR A 135 -0.87 12.55 4.42
C TYR A 135 -0.04 11.96 3.27
N GLY A 136 1.12 11.38 3.59
CA GLY A 136 1.99 10.74 2.59
C GLY A 136 1.55 9.33 2.23
N HIS A 137 0.72 8.69 3.05
CA HIS A 137 0.37 7.29 2.93
C HIS A 137 -0.78 7.05 1.95
N PHE A 138 -0.58 6.06 1.08
CA PHE A 138 -1.60 5.49 0.22
C PHE A 138 -1.59 3.97 0.33
N GLU A 139 -2.78 3.38 0.37
CA GLU A 139 -2.94 1.93 0.32
C GLU A 139 -4.05 1.51 -0.63
N TRP A 140 -3.97 0.27 -1.10
CA TRP A 140 -4.98 -0.33 -1.96
C TRP A 140 -5.49 -1.62 -1.34
N HIS A 141 -6.81 -1.77 -1.27
CA HIS A 141 -7.47 -2.96 -0.73
C HIS A 141 -8.11 -3.75 -1.88
N PRO A 142 -7.52 -4.86 -2.34
CA PRO A 142 -8.07 -5.69 -3.42
C PRO A 142 -9.29 -6.54 -3.03
N ASN A 143 -10.24 -6.03 -2.22
CA ASN A 143 -11.27 -6.82 -1.53
C ASN A 143 -10.69 -7.84 -0.52
N PHE A 144 -9.48 -7.58 -0.03
CA PHE A 144 -8.82 -8.33 1.04
C PHE A 144 -8.35 -7.35 2.10
N THR A 145 -8.40 -7.78 3.34
CA THR A 145 -7.75 -7.10 4.44
C THR A 145 -6.37 -7.68 4.74
N TRP A 146 -5.58 -7.04 5.60
CA TRP A 146 -4.33 -7.64 6.08
C TRP A 146 -4.59 -8.94 6.85
N GLU A 147 -5.73 -9.08 7.54
CA GLU A 147 -6.16 -10.31 8.21
C GLU A 147 -6.36 -11.46 7.22
N ASP A 148 -6.91 -11.18 6.03
CA ASP A 148 -7.06 -12.19 4.97
C ASP A 148 -5.69 -12.64 4.42
N LEU A 149 -4.70 -11.73 4.38
CA LEU A 149 -3.40 -11.98 3.76
C LEU A 149 -2.38 -12.59 4.73
N LYS A 150 -2.46 -12.23 6.02
CA LYS A 150 -1.54 -12.63 7.08
C LYS A 150 -1.30 -14.15 7.18
N PRO A 151 -2.32 -15.03 7.11
CA PRO A 151 -2.13 -16.48 7.20
C PRO A 151 -1.24 -17.08 6.11
N TYR A 152 -1.06 -16.40 4.97
CA TYR A 152 -0.19 -16.88 3.89
C TYR A 152 1.28 -16.53 4.07
N LEU A 153 1.61 -15.69 5.07
CA LEU A 153 2.96 -15.22 5.37
C LEU A 153 3.43 -15.57 6.78
N GLU A 154 2.49 -15.88 7.68
CA GLU A 154 2.82 -16.54 8.94
C GLU A 154 3.20 -17.99 8.62
N VAL A 155 4.46 -18.34 8.85
CA VAL A 155 4.85 -19.75 8.91
C VAL A 155 4.10 -20.31 10.11
N VAL A 156 3.13 -21.18 9.84
CA VAL A 156 2.51 -22.00 10.86
C VAL A 156 3.52 -23.10 11.15
N ASP A 157 4.17 -23.04 12.31
CA ASP A 157 4.97 -24.14 12.83
C ASP A 157 4.09 -25.39 13.05
#